data_AF-A0A821M5E0-F1
#
_entry.id   AF-A0A821M5E0-F1
#
_cell.length_a   1.000
_cell.length_b   1.000
_cell.length_c   1.000
_cell.angle_alpha   90.00
_cell.angle_beta   90.00
_cell.angle_gamma   90.00
#
_symmetry.space_group_name_H-M   'P 1'
#
loop_
_entity.id
_entity.type
_entity.pdbx_description
1 polymer ?
#
loop_
_entity_poly.entity_id
_entity_poly.type
_entity_poly.pdbx_seq_one_letter_code
_entity_poly.pdbx_strand_id
1 'polypeptide(L)'
;MKGMVLNYQQHWIIDNMPVALCYRNTENQEFCSRGFPVGCYVTKSGQSKESCNIRDGKNDTFYVFNHLDFEITYHSGQDETWGSAFGEDGGRIIAAKVQVNSLNSDKCDRSSEPVMFQSTSKNVEIPFTYSVKFIRNNEIRWASRWDYILKSLPQTRIQWFSILNSLVIVLFLSGMVAMILLRTLHKDIARYNQMVDA
;
A
#
# COMPACT_ATOMS: atom_id res chain seq x y z
N MET A 1 -23.96 -9.55 -3.57
CA MET A 1 -22.99 -10.49 -2.94
C MET A 1 -21.85 -10.96 -3.87
N LYS A 2 -21.99 -10.96 -5.21
CA LYS A 2 -20.86 -11.29 -6.14
C LYS A 2 -19.56 -10.51 -5.87
N GLY A 3 -19.66 -9.25 -5.42
CA GLY A 3 -18.49 -8.43 -5.09
C GLY A 3 -17.60 -9.01 -3.98
N MET A 4 -18.17 -9.68 -2.97
CA MET A 4 -17.38 -10.32 -1.90
C MET A 4 -16.67 -11.57 -2.40
N VAL A 5 -17.34 -12.37 -3.24
CA VAL A 5 -16.73 -13.55 -3.89
C VAL A 5 -15.57 -13.13 -4.80
N LEU A 6 -15.75 -12.04 -5.54
CA LEU A 6 -14.74 -11.47 -6.42
C LEU A 6 -13.70 -10.60 -5.68
N ASN A 7 -13.77 -10.53 -4.35
CA ASN A 7 -12.82 -9.79 -3.51
C ASN A 7 -12.69 -8.31 -3.87
N TYR A 8 -13.83 -7.63 -4.08
CA TYR A 8 -13.84 -6.19 -4.29
C TYR A 8 -13.23 -5.47 -3.09
N GLN A 9 -12.26 -4.61 -3.39
CA GLN A 9 -11.55 -3.81 -2.40
C GLN A 9 -12.00 -2.36 -2.48
N GLN A 10 -12.06 -1.74 -1.31
CA GLN A 10 -12.27 -0.32 -1.14
C GLN A 10 -10.91 0.36 -1.02
N HIS A 11 -10.73 1.46 -1.74
CA HIS A 11 -9.54 2.28 -1.68
C HIS A 11 -9.91 3.67 -1.19
N TRP A 12 -9.37 4.04 -0.03
CA TRP A 12 -9.61 5.31 0.61
C TRP A 12 -8.28 6.07 0.70
N ILE A 13 -8.33 7.40 0.64
CA ILE A 13 -7.15 8.26 0.63
C ILE A 13 -7.32 9.32 1.73
N ILE A 14 -6.29 9.48 2.57
CA ILE A 14 -6.21 10.49 3.63
C ILE A 14 -4.85 11.18 3.48
N ASP A 15 -4.82 12.51 3.38
CA ASP A 15 -3.59 13.30 3.19
C ASP A 15 -2.69 12.76 2.05
N ASN A 16 -3.33 12.42 0.92
CA ASN A 16 -2.67 11.88 -0.25
C ASN A 16 -1.95 10.52 -0.01
N MET A 17 -2.25 9.84 1.10
CA MET A 17 -1.80 8.48 1.42
C MET A 17 -2.97 7.49 1.36
N PRO A 18 -2.78 6.27 0.84
CA PRO A 18 -3.81 5.25 0.87
C PRO A 18 -3.99 4.77 2.31
N VAL A 19 -5.25 4.57 2.71
CA VAL A 19 -5.56 3.86 3.94
C VAL A 19 -5.20 2.38 3.75
N ALA A 20 -4.40 1.85 4.66
CA ALA A 20 -3.89 0.49 4.57
C ALA A 20 -4.51 -0.45 5.61
N LEU A 21 -4.89 -1.65 5.18
CA LEU A 21 -5.23 -2.75 6.08
C LEU A 21 -3.96 -3.53 6.38
N CYS A 22 -3.56 -3.50 7.65
CA CYS A 22 -2.36 -4.19 8.14
C CYS A 22 -2.75 -5.42 8.96
N TYR A 23 -2.09 -6.55 8.69
CA TYR A 23 -2.23 -7.78 9.46
C TYR A 23 -0.84 -8.39 9.72
N ARG A 24 -0.73 -9.19 10.78
CA ARG A 24 0.51 -9.90 11.09
C ARG A 24 0.45 -11.31 10.53
N ASN A 25 1.51 -11.71 9.81
CA ASN A 25 1.66 -13.09 9.35
C ASN A 25 2.13 -14.00 10.50
N THR A 26 2.17 -15.32 10.26
CA THR A 26 2.69 -16.34 11.19
C THR A 26 4.12 -16.09 11.65
N GLU A 27 4.93 -15.40 10.85
CA GLU A 27 6.30 -14.96 11.19
C GLU A 27 6.35 -13.64 11.98
N ASN A 28 5.20 -13.14 12.47
CA ASN A 28 5.05 -11.87 13.18
C ASN A 28 5.48 -10.62 12.37
N GLN A 29 5.61 -10.75 11.05
CA GLN A 29 5.84 -9.64 10.13
C GLN A 29 4.53 -8.91 9.82
N GLU A 30 4.54 -7.59 9.87
CA GLU A 30 3.39 -6.75 9.53
C GLU A 30 3.30 -6.57 8.00
N PHE A 31 2.21 -7.06 7.42
CA PHE A 31 1.86 -6.85 6.02
C PHE A 31 0.69 -5.88 5.89
N CYS A 32 0.95 -4.75 5.25
CA CYS A 32 -0.01 -3.70 4.94
C CYS A 32 -0.38 -3.72 3.45
N SER A 33 -1.66 -3.90 3.16
CA SER A 33 -2.21 -3.81 1.81
C SER A 33 -2.89 -2.46 1.59
N ARG A 34 -2.79 -1.92 0.37
CA ARG A 34 -3.47 -0.66 0.01
C ARG A 34 -4.93 -0.97 -0.30
N GLY A 35 -5.82 -0.61 0.63
CA GLY A 35 -7.25 -0.93 0.55
C GLY A 35 -7.66 -2.13 1.40
N PHE A 36 -8.96 -2.33 1.50
CA PHE A 36 -9.57 -3.35 2.35
C PHE A 36 -10.80 -3.95 1.69
N PRO A 37 -11.10 -5.24 1.92
CA PRO A 37 -12.26 -5.88 1.30
C PRO A 37 -13.58 -5.29 1.78
N VAL A 38 -14.62 -5.34 0.95
CA VAL A 38 -16.00 -4.96 1.34
C VAL A 38 -16.61 -5.92 2.37
N GLY A 39 -16.12 -7.15 2.40
CA GLY A 39 -16.64 -8.20 3.27
C GLY A 39 -15.87 -9.49 3.09
N CYS A 40 -16.36 -10.53 3.72
CA CYS A 40 -15.81 -11.88 3.65
C CYS A 40 -16.89 -12.89 3.31
N TYR A 41 -16.49 -13.96 2.63
CA TYR A 41 -17.30 -15.16 2.43
C TYR A 41 -16.59 -16.34 3.10
N VAL A 42 -17.28 -17.01 4.03
CA VAL A 42 -16.83 -18.26 4.62
C VAL A 42 -17.39 -19.39 3.78
N THR A 43 -16.50 -20.17 3.16
CA THR A 43 -16.90 -21.29 2.28
C THR A 43 -17.56 -22.42 3.08
N LYS A 44 -18.20 -23.35 2.38
CA LYS A 44 -18.79 -24.56 2.99
C LYS A 44 -17.77 -25.42 3.75
N SER A 45 -16.50 -25.37 3.34
CA SER A 45 -15.38 -26.06 4.00
C SER A 45 -14.82 -25.31 5.21
N GLY A 46 -15.43 -24.17 5.60
CA GLY A 46 -14.96 -23.36 6.72
C GLY A 46 -13.70 -22.54 6.42
N GLN A 47 -13.22 -22.55 5.18
CA GLN A 47 -12.09 -21.73 4.78
C GLN A 47 -12.54 -20.30 4.49
N SER A 48 -11.85 -19.34 5.12
CA SER A 48 -11.94 -17.91 4.85
C SER A 48 -10.58 -17.39 4.39
N LYS A 49 -10.54 -16.21 3.75
CA LYS A 49 -9.27 -15.53 3.44
C LYS A 49 -8.65 -14.96 4.71
N GLU A 50 -7.32 -14.77 4.73
CA GLU A 50 -6.57 -14.26 5.90
C GLU A 50 -7.08 -12.92 6.45
N SER A 51 -7.67 -12.07 5.61
CA SER A 51 -8.26 -10.79 6.04
C SER A 51 -9.60 -10.94 6.78
N CYS A 52 -10.10 -12.16 6.95
CA CYS A 52 -11.41 -12.47 7.50
C CYS A 52 -11.31 -13.09 8.89
N ASN A 53 -11.11 -12.23 9.89
CA ASN A 53 -11.09 -12.61 11.31
C ASN A 53 -12.50 -12.47 11.91
N ILE A 54 -13.47 -13.23 11.40
CA ILE A 54 -14.82 -13.29 11.98
C ILE A 54 -14.81 -14.25 13.16
N ARG A 55 -15.21 -13.77 14.34
CA ARG A 55 -15.43 -14.63 15.52
C ARG A 55 -16.65 -15.52 15.27
N ASP A 56 -16.51 -16.82 15.49
CA ASP A 56 -17.58 -17.82 15.32
C ASP A 56 -18.26 -17.79 13.93
N GLY A 57 -17.43 -17.73 12.88
CA GLY A 57 -17.88 -17.75 11.49
C GLY A 57 -18.68 -19.02 11.16
N LYS A 58 -19.91 -18.85 10.68
CA LYS A 58 -20.75 -19.92 10.15
C LYS A 58 -20.35 -20.24 8.72
N ASN A 59 -20.38 -21.53 8.38
CA ASN A 59 -20.09 -21.98 7.02
C ASN A 59 -21.15 -21.46 6.03
N ASP A 60 -20.72 -21.29 4.78
CA ASP A 60 -21.57 -20.83 3.65
C ASP A 60 -22.28 -19.49 3.89
N THR A 61 -21.59 -18.56 4.54
CA THR A 61 -22.19 -17.31 5.02
C THR A 61 -21.35 -16.10 4.58
N PHE A 62 -22.04 -15.01 4.21
CA PHE A 62 -21.44 -13.74 3.84
C PHE A 62 -21.44 -12.78 5.02
N TYR A 63 -20.31 -12.12 5.24
CA TYR A 63 -20.12 -11.11 6.28
C TYR A 63 -19.75 -9.78 5.62
N VAL A 64 -20.46 -8.71 5.98
CA VAL A 64 -20.15 -7.35 5.50
C VAL A 64 -19.32 -6.64 6.55
N PHE A 65 -18.25 -5.98 6.11
CA PHE A 65 -17.49 -5.09 6.99
C PHE A 65 -18.14 -3.71 7.00
N ASN A 66 -19.03 -3.50 7.96
CA ASN A 66 -19.81 -2.27 8.10
C ASN A 66 -19.24 -1.31 9.15
N HIS A 67 -18.31 -1.77 10.00
CA HIS A 67 -17.63 -0.91 10.97
C HIS A 67 -16.15 -0.77 10.62
N LEU A 68 -15.68 0.47 10.47
CA LEU A 68 -14.29 0.78 10.14
C LEU A 68 -13.62 1.48 11.33
N ASP A 69 -12.61 0.85 11.92
CA ASP A 69 -11.78 1.46 12.97
C ASP A 69 -10.51 2.05 12.33
N PHE A 70 -10.46 3.37 12.22
CA PHE A 70 -9.31 4.08 11.68
C PHE A 70 -8.30 4.42 12.78
N GLU A 71 -7.04 4.10 12.53
CA GLU A 71 -5.91 4.52 13.35
C GLU A 71 -5.04 5.48 12.54
N ILE A 72 -5.09 6.76 12.90
CA ILE A 72 -4.34 7.83 12.26
C ILE A 72 -3.16 8.17 13.13
N THR A 73 -1.95 7.89 12.64
CA THR A 73 -0.72 8.27 13.34
C THR A 73 -0.21 9.60 12.80
N TYR A 74 0.13 10.52 13.69
CA TYR A 74 0.64 11.84 13.33
C TYR A 74 1.92 12.19 14.09
N HIS A 75 2.75 13.01 13.45
CA HIS A 75 3.96 13.57 13.99
C HIS A 75 3.71 15.03 14.37
N SER A 76 3.86 15.38 15.65
CA SER A 76 3.51 16.72 16.12
C SER A 76 4.52 17.80 15.71
N GLY A 77 5.77 17.40 15.42
CA GLY A 77 6.81 18.33 15.02
C GLY A 77 7.42 19.12 16.18
N GLN A 78 7.22 18.70 17.43
CA GLN A 78 7.72 19.45 18.60
C GLN A 78 9.24 19.69 18.56
N ASP A 79 10.00 18.75 18.00
CA ASP A 79 11.45 18.85 17.84
C ASP A 79 11.89 19.41 16.47
N GLU A 80 10.93 19.88 15.66
CA GLU A 80 11.13 20.28 14.27
C GLU A 80 10.72 21.74 14.05
N THR A 81 11.42 22.43 13.13
CA THR A 81 11.17 23.86 12.86
C THR A 81 9.77 24.15 12.33
N TRP A 82 9.12 23.18 11.70
CA TRP A 82 7.77 23.28 11.15
C TRP A 82 6.66 22.92 12.15
N GLY A 83 6.98 22.38 13.33
CA GLY A 83 5.97 22.00 14.32
C GLY A 83 5.33 23.18 15.02
N SER A 84 6.01 24.33 15.09
CA SER A 84 5.48 25.57 15.67
C SER A 84 4.26 26.14 14.93
N ALA A 85 4.02 25.69 13.70
CA ALA A 85 2.83 26.06 12.92
C ALA A 85 1.57 25.28 13.34
N PHE A 86 1.73 24.19 14.09
CA PHE A 86 0.63 23.35 14.57
C PHE A 86 0.37 23.65 16.06
N GLY A 87 -0.90 23.64 16.48
CA GLY A 87 -1.27 23.78 17.90
C GLY A 87 -0.79 22.58 18.74
N GLU A 88 -1.06 22.59 20.04
CA GLU A 88 -0.58 21.54 20.98
C GLU A 88 -0.97 20.11 20.55
N ASP A 89 -2.14 19.95 19.92
CA ASP A 89 -2.67 18.67 19.41
C ASP A 89 -2.57 18.53 17.88
N GLY A 90 -1.82 19.41 17.20
CA GLY A 90 -1.67 19.39 15.75
C GLY A 90 -0.43 18.63 15.27
N GLY A 91 -0.43 18.24 14.00
CA GLY A 91 0.74 17.65 13.36
C GLY A 91 0.48 17.13 11.95
N ARG A 92 1.49 16.49 11.36
CA ARG A 92 1.40 15.90 10.02
C ARG A 92 1.14 14.41 10.10
N ILE A 93 0.26 13.91 9.23
CA ILE A 93 -0.10 12.49 9.19
C ILE A 93 1.07 11.69 8.61
N ILE A 94 1.44 10.62 9.33
CA ILE A 94 2.53 9.70 8.97
C ILE A 94 2.04 8.29 8.68
N ALA A 95 0.87 7.88 9.18
CA ALA A 95 0.25 6.61 8.81
C ALA A 95 -1.28 6.69 8.91
N ALA A 96 -1.96 5.94 8.05
CA ALA A 96 -3.40 5.77 8.07
C ALA A 96 -3.73 4.28 7.95
N LYS A 97 -3.99 3.64 9.08
CA LYS A 97 -4.32 2.22 9.16
C LYS A 97 -5.82 2.05 9.39
N VAL A 98 -6.39 0.97 8.88
CA VAL A 98 -7.79 0.59 9.13
C VAL A 98 -7.87 -0.83 9.62
N GLN A 99 -8.74 -1.05 10.61
CA GLN A 99 -9.22 -2.38 10.98
C GLN A 99 -10.69 -2.48 10.57
N VAL A 100 -11.04 -3.61 9.96
CA VAL A 100 -12.39 -3.85 9.43
C VAL A 100 -13.13 -4.80 10.34
N ASN A 101 -14.35 -4.40 10.73
CA ASN A 101 -15.20 -5.16 11.64
C ASN A 101 -16.62 -5.28 11.07
N SER A 102 -17.31 -6.33 11.50
CA SER A 102 -18.72 -6.58 11.18
C SER A 102 -19.52 -6.52 12.47
N LEU A 103 -20.42 -5.56 12.61
CA LEU A 103 -21.18 -5.30 13.84
C LEU A 103 -22.68 -5.25 13.54
N ASN A 104 -23.48 -6.05 14.26
CA ASN A 104 -24.92 -5.95 14.20
C ASN A 104 -25.38 -4.67 14.93
N SER A 105 -26.07 -3.82 14.19
CA SER A 105 -26.27 -2.43 14.55
C SER A 105 -27.44 -2.27 15.49
N ASP A 106 -27.12 -1.95 16.74
CA ASP A 106 -27.94 -1.09 17.61
C ASP A 106 -27.10 -0.40 18.71
N LYS A 107 -25.89 -0.90 19.03
CA LYS A 107 -25.07 -0.37 20.14
C LYS A 107 -23.58 -0.14 19.87
N CYS A 108 -23.09 -0.28 18.64
CA CYS A 108 -21.64 -0.25 18.32
C CYS A 108 -20.80 -1.10 19.30
N ASP A 109 -21.40 -2.16 19.86
CA ASP A 109 -20.75 -3.01 20.83
C ASP A 109 -19.89 -4.01 20.06
N ARG A 110 -18.59 -4.02 20.35
CA ARG A 110 -17.63 -4.96 19.73
C ARG A 110 -17.89 -6.41 20.13
N SER A 111 -18.75 -6.67 21.12
CA SER A 111 -19.24 -8.01 21.47
C SER A 111 -20.48 -8.43 20.68
N SER A 112 -21.05 -7.57 19.83
CA SER A 112 -22.22 -7.92 19.02
C SER A 112 -21.90 -9.01 18.01
N GLU A 113 -22.90 -9.84 17.69
CA GLU A 113 -22.76 -10.84 16.64
C GLU A 113 -22.47 -10.16 15.29
N PRO A 114 -21.59 -10.72 14.46
CA PRO A 114 -21.32 -10.21 13.12
C PRO A 114 -22.57 -10.22 12.24
N VAL A 115 -22.70 -9.20 11.37
CA VAL A 115 -23.81 -9.16 10.42
C VAL A 115 -23.60 -10.22 9.35
N MET A 116 -24.51 -11.19 9.32
CA MET A 116 -24.44 -12.33 8.42
C MET A 116 -25.57 -12.33 7.40
N PHE A 117 -25.24 -12.71 6.17
CA PHE A 117 -26.19 -12.84 5.07
C PHE A 117 -26.09 -14.21 4.42
N GLN A 118 -27.25 -14.76 4.09
CA GLN A 118 -27.36 -15.91 3.20
C GLN A 118 -27.49 -15.42 1.76
N SER A 119 -27.09 -16.25 0.79
CA SER A 119 -27.09 -15.92 -0.65
C SER A 119 -28.46 -15.46 -1.19
N THR A 120 -29.55 -15.80 -0.50
CA THR A 120 -30.93 -15.51 -0.87
C THR A 120 -31.42 -14.11 -0.47
N SER A 121 -30.69 -13.38 0.39
CA SER A 121 -31.11 -12.06 0.86
C SER A 121 -31.11 -11.02 -0.27
N LYS A 122 -32.25 -10.33 -0.48
CA LYS A 122 -32.41 -9.24 -1.45
C LYS A 122 -32.81 -7.96 -0.71
N ASN A 123 -32.31 -6.81 -1.16
CA ASN A 123 -32.60 -5.46 -0.62
C ASN A 123 -32.36 -5.35 0.89
N VAL A 124 -31.10 -5.50 1.29
CA VAL A 124 -30.68 -5.32 2.68
C VAL A 124 -30.12 -3.90 2.86
N GLU A 125 -30.66 -3.17 3.83
CA GLU A 125 -30.05 -1.94 4.33
C GLU A 125 -29.00 -2.28 5.40
N ILE A 126 -27.79 -1.73 5.24
CA ILE A 126 -26.67 -2.00 6.13
C ILE A 126 -26.17 -0.65 6.65
N PRO A 127 -26.34 -0.36 7.95
CA PRO A 127 -25.77 0.85 8.53
C PRO A 127 -24.24 0.71 8.61
N PHE A 128 -23.56 1.71 8.05
CA PHE A 128 -22.10 1.83 8.13
C PHE A 128 -21.73 2.78 9.26
N THR A 129 -20.75 2.37 10.06
CA THR A 129 -20.22 3.16 11.18
C THR A 129 -18.71 3.18 11.12
N TYR A 130 -18.11 4.19 11.74
CA TYR A 130 -16.66 4.29 11.81
C TYR A 130 -16.23 4.83 13.17
N SER A 131 -15.01 4.49 13.57
CA SER A 131 -14.33 5.06 14.72
C SER A 131 -12.98 5.61 14.25
N VAL A 132 -12.49 6.66 14.92
CA VAL A 132 -11.18 7.26 14.59
C VAL A 132 -10.39 7.41 15.87
N LYS A 133 -9.17 6.89 15.86
CA LYS A 133 -8.19 7.05 16.92
C LYS A 133 -6.96 7.76 16.37
N PHE A 134 -6.59 8.86 17.01
CA PHE A 134 -5.35 9.57 16.72
C PHE A 134 -4.25 9.09 17.64
N ILE A 135 -3.08 8.79 17.09
CA ILE A 135 -1.89 8.38 17.83
C ILE A 135 -0.74 9.30 17.49
N ARG A 136 -0.20 9.97 18.51
CA ARG A 136 1.00 10.78 18.36
C ARG A 136 2.24 9.88 18.37
N ASN A 137 3.08 9.99 17.34
CA ASN A 137 4.38 9.33 17.28
C ASN A 137 5.41 10.22 16.59
N ASN A 138 6.41 10.66 17.35
CA ASN A 138 7.50 11.52 16.83
C ASN A 138 8.78 10.76 16.48
N GLU A 139 8.83 9.45 16.68
CA GLU A 139 10.00 8.62 16.31
C GLU A 139 10.10 8.46 14.79
N ILE A 140 8.95 8.49 14.10
CA ILE A 140 8.86 8.32 12.64
C ILE A 140 8.93 9.68 11.98
N ARG A 141 10.02 9.94 11.24
CA ARG A 141 10.14 11.15 10.42
C ARG A 141 9.02 11.22 9.40
N TRP A 142 8.46 12.41 9.19
CA TRP A 142 7.41 12.61 8.18
C TRP A 142 7.83 12.19 6.76
N ALA A 143 9.11 12.34 6.42
CA ALA A 143 9.65 11.94 5.12
C ALA A 143 9.58 10.41 4.86
N SER A 144 9.62 9.57 5.91
CA SER A 144 9.54 8.11 5.80
C SER A 144 8.11 7.56 5.95
N ARG A 145 7.09 8.40 5.83
CA ARG A 145 5.68 8.01 5.98
C ARG A 145 5.17 6.94 5.02
N TRP A 146 5.90 6.66 3.93
CA TRP A 146 5.55 5.60 2.98
C TRP A 146 6.14 4.23 3.34
N ASP A 147 7.11 4.17 4.25
CA ASP A 147 7.91 2.97 4.50
C ASP A 147 7.08 1.78 4.97
N TYR A 148 6.04 2.02 5.79
CA TYR A 148 5.20 0.92 6.32
C TYR A 148 4.41 0.22 5.22
N ILE A 149 4.05 0.92 4.14
CA ILE A 149 3.39 0.31 2.98
C ILE A 149 4.41 -0.35 2.06
N LEU A 150 5.57 0.29 1.87
CA LEU A 150 6.61 -0.20 0.96
C LEU A 150 7.28 -1.48 1.47
N LYS A 151 7.48 -1.61 2.79
CA LYS A 151 8.04 -2.82 3.42
C LYS A 151 7.16 -4.05 3.20
N SER A 152 5.84 -3.85 3.08
CA SER A 152 4.86 -4.92 2.88
C SER A 152 4.56 -5.21 1.42
N LEU A 153 5.15 -4.47 0.47
CA LEU A 153 5.10 -4.88 -0.92
C LEU A 153 5.80 -6.23 -1.02
N PRO A 154 5.17 -7.25 -1.65
CA PRO A 154 5.84 -8.51 -1.88
C PRO A 154 7.15 -8.16 -2.57
N GLN A 155 8.28 -8.58 -2.00
CA GLN A 155 9.61 -8.35 -2.54
C GLN A 155 9.55 -8.67 -4.04
N THR A 156 9.34 -7.64 -4.86
CA THR A 156 9.28 -7.81 -6.30
C THR A 156 10.68 -8.23 -6.59
N ARG A 157 10.86 -9.52 -6.89
CA ARG A 157 12.14 -10.11 -7.23
C ARG A 157 12.68 -9.24 -8.36
N ILE A 158 13.54 -8.29 -8.01
CA ILE A 158 14.04 -7.27 -8.93
C ILE A 158 14.56 -8.08 -10.10
N GLN A 159 14.05 -7.81 -11.30
CA GLN A 159 14.43 -8.56 -12.49
C GLN A 159 15.83 -8.11 -12.90
N TRP A 160 16.83 -8.46 -12.07
CA TRP A 160 18.24 -8.15 -12.26
C TRP A 160 18.72 -8.57 -13.65
N PHE A 161 18.12 -9.62 -14.20
CA PHE A 161 18.36 -10.08 -15.57
C PHE A 161 18.03 -9.00 -16.62
N SER A 162 16.87 -8.34 -16.50
CA SER A 162 16.44 -7.28 -17.43
C SER A 162 17.31 -6.02 -17.30
N ILE A 163 17.70 -5.66 -16.07
CA ILE A 163 18.60 -4.53 -15.81
C ILE A 163 19.96 -4.78 -16.44
N LEU A 164 20.55 -5.96 -16.19
CA LEU A 164 21.85 -6.35 -16.74
C LEU A 164 21.81 -6.38 -18.28
N ASN A 165 20.76 -6.96 -18.86
CA ASN A 165 20.60 -7.01 -20.31
C ASN A 165 20.57 -5.60 -20.94
N SER A 166 19.81 -4.68 -20.33
CA SER A 166 19.77 -3.29 -20.80
C SER A 166 21.12 -2.58 -20.68
N LEU A 167 21.86 -2.82 -19.59
CA LEU A 167 23.18 -2.23 -19.36
C LEU A 167 24.21 -2.71 -20.40
N VAL A 168 24.19 -3.99 -20.77
CA VAL A 168 25.06 -4.54 -21.81
C VAL A 168 24.77 -3.87 -23.17
N ILE A 169 23.50 -3.72 -23.55
CA ILE A 169 23.12 -3.05 -24.81
C ILE A 169 23.63 -1.61 -24.84
N VAL A 170 23.48 -0.86 -23.74
CA VAL A 170 23.95 0.53 -23.64
C VAL A 170 25.47 0.63 -23.78
N LEU A 171 26.24 -0.27 -23.17
CA LEU A 171 27.70 -0.31 -23.32
C LEU A 171 28.15 -0.63 -24.74
N PHE A 172 27.48 -1.55 -25.42
CA PHE A 172 27.78 -1.86 -26.82
C PHE A 172 27.47 -0.69 -27.75
N LEU A 173 26.31 -0.06 -27.58
CA LEU A 173 25.90 1.09 -28.40
C LEU A 173 26.84 2.29 -28.17
N SER A 174 27.21 2.58 -26.92
CA SER A 174 28.15 3.66 -26.62
C SER A 174 29.55 3.36 -27.16
N GLY A 175 30.02 2.12 -27.06
CA GLY A 175 31.29 1.68 -27.66
C GLY A 175 31.32 1.80 -29.18
N MET A 176 30.24 1.44 -29.86
CA MET A 176 30.12 1.59 -31.32
C MET A 176 30.17 3.06 -31.73
N VAL A 177 29.42 3.93 -31.04
CA VAL A 177 29.44 5.38 -31.28
C VAL A 177 30.84 5.95 -31.03
N ALA A 178 31.50 5.56 -29.93
CA ALA A 178 32.86 6.01 -29.61
C ALA A 178 33.87 5.57 -30.69
N MET A 179 33.78 4.34 -31.21
CA MET A 179 34.64 3.87 -32.28
C MET A 179 34.45 4.68 -33.58
N ILE A 180 33.19 4.98 -33.95
CA ILE A 180 32.90 5.81 -35.12
C ILE A 180 33.51 7.21 -34.93
N LEU A 181 33.28 7.84 -33.78
CA LEU A 181 33.82 9.16 -33.45
C LEU A 181 35.35 9.19 -33.44
N LEU A 182 36.00 8.19 -32.85
CA LEU A 182 37.46 8.08 -32.86
C LEU A 182 37.99 7.94 -34.28
N ARG A 183 37.34 7.12 -35.12
CA ARG A 183 37.75 6.91 -36.51
C ARG A 183 37.59 8.18 -37.35
N THR A 184 36.50 8.93 -37.17
CA THR A 184 36.31 10.22 -37.86
C THR A 184 37.33 11.25 -37.38
N LEU A 185 37.56 11.34 -36.06
CA LEU A 185 38.51 12.29 -35.48
C LEU A 185 39.96 12.02 -35.94
N HIS A 186 40.41 10.77 -35.95
CA HIS A 186 41.75 10.42 -36.45
C HIS A 186 41.92 10.79 -37.93
N LYS A 187 40.89 10.57 -38.75
CA LYS A 187 40.93 10.90 -40.17
C LYS A 187 40.95 12.40 -40.42
N ASP A 188 40.19 13.16 -39.64
CA ASP A 188 40.16 14.63 -39.75
C ASP A 188 41.47 15.26 -39.26
N ILE A 189 42.06 14.78 -38.15
CA ILE A 189 43.37 15.25 -37.67
C ILE A 189 44.46 14.98 -38.70
N ALA A 190 44.51 13.77 -39.28
CA ALA A 190 45.52 13.44 -40.29
C ALA A 190 45.41 14.34 -41.53
N ARG A 191 44.19 14.68 -41.96
CA ARG A 191 43.95 15.60 -43.07
C ARG A 191 44.37 17.03 -42.73
N TYR A 192 44.05 17.52 -41.53
CA TYR A 192 44.45 18.87 -41.11
C TYR A 192 45.97 19.02 -41.00
N ASN A 193 46.67 18.03 -40.45
CA ASN A 193 48.14 18.08 -40.36
C ASN A 193 48.79 18.13 -41.75
N GLN A 194 48.26 17.38 -42.72
CA GLN A 194 48.76 17.41 -44.11
C GLN A 194 48.54 18.76 -44.82
N MET A 195 47.53 19.54 -44.42
CA MET A 195 47.27 20.86 -44.98
C MET A 195 48.16 21.95 -44.37
N VAL A 196 48.70 21.73 -43.16
CA VAL A 196 49.59 22.67 -42.47
C VAL A 196 51.04 22.51 -42.93
N ASP A 197 51.44 21.31 -43.38
CA ASP A 197 52.79 21.01 -43.88
C ASP A 197 52.98 21.24 -45.39
N ALA A 198 51.97 21.80 -46.09
CA ALA A 198 51.97 22.11 -47.53
C ALA A 198 51.92 23.63 -47.79
#